data_AF-A0A7K2THJ1-F1
#
_entry.id   AF-A0A7K2THJ1-F1
#
_cell.length_a   1.000
_cell.length_b   1.000
_cell.length_c   1.000
_cell.angle_alpha   90.00
_cell.angle_beta   90.00
_cell.angle_gamma   90.00
#
_symmetry.space_group_name_H-M   'P 1'
#
loop_
_entity.id
_entity.type
_entity.pdbx_description
1 polymer ?
#
loop_
_entity_poly.entity_id
_entity_poly.type
_entity_poly.pdbx_seq_one_letter_code
_entity_poly.pdbx_strand_id
1 'polypeptide(L)'
;MTTHSTRTAGSSRSTRLVDTAAGVISRAMQQGCTLPAALANALDSARLLQSPETAAAMQRLRDDQAANDHEYETATARIAALEKAAVEGRAALASFCHDHPDPGTAALGALYLLQQATHGTPMQPGETVPKFYQASHESIVMGLYITAAEARRHCETEMRRDIPGASLDWIEDDEDGVAELVAAFSEDERPTGYVVTALEVTSDYHEGVDK
;
A
#
# COMPACT_ATOMS: atom_id res chain seq x y z
N MET A 1 50.90 11.10 60.68
CA MET A 1 49.46 11.29 60.98
C MET A 1 48.99 12.49 60.19
N THR A 2 48.30 12.26 59.07
CA THR A 2 47.87 13.32 58.15
C THR A 2 46.36 13.25 58.05
N THR A 3 45.67 14.22 58.66
CA THR A 3 44.21 14.30 58.66
C THR A 3 43.74 14.93 57.35
N HIS A 4 43.05 14.17 56.51
CA HIS A 4 42.36 14.68 55.33
C HIS A 4 41.03 15.30 55.73
N SER A 5 40.92 16.61 55.52
CA SER A 5 39.69 17.39 55.68
C SER A 5 38.82 17.22 54.44
N THR A 6 37.78 16.40 54.53
CA THR A 6 36.73 16.25 53.52
C THR A 6 35.84 17.49 53.54
N ARG A 7 36.19 18.47 52.71
CA ARG A 7 35.44 19.71 52.51
C ARG A 7 34.10 19.42 51.84
N THR A 8 33.03 19.81 52.52
CA THR A 8 31.60 19.69 52.16
C THR A 8 31.28 20.44 50.85
N ALA A 9 31.29 19.73 49.72
CA ALA A 9 30.96 20.29 48.40
C ALA A 9 29.44 20.47 48.15
N GLY A 10 28.57 19.98 49.04
CA GLY A 10 27.12 19.95 48.83
C GLY A 10 26.40 21.30 48.93
N SER A 11 26.91 22.25 49.72
CA SER A 11 26.17 23.49 50.04
C SER A 11 26.08 24.47 48.87
N SER A 12 27.10 24.56 48.02
CA SER A 12 27.16 25.56 46.93
C SER A 12 26.20 25.31 45.76
N ARG A 13 25.75 24.05 45.57
CA ARG A 13 24.89 23.66 44.44
C ARG A 13 23.42 24.00 44.72
N SER A 14 22.99 23.84 45.98
CA SER A 14 21.65 24.17 46.42
C SER A 14 21.35 25.66 46.29
N THR A 15 22.31 26.53 46.65
CA THR A 15 22.13 27.99 46.56
C THR A 15 21.93 28.45 45.12
N ARG A 16 22.69 27.93 44.15
CA ARG A 16 22.54 28.31 42.73
C ARG A 16 21.18 27.93 42.14
N LEU A 17 20.63 26.77 42.51
CA LEU A 17 19.31 26.34 42.06
C LEU A 17 18.21 27.25 42.61
N VAL A 18 18.33 27.62 43.89
CA VAL A 18 17.41 28.56 44.54
C VAL A 18 17.49 29.95 43.90
N ASP A 19 18.69 30.46 43.62
CA ASP A 19 18.88 31.76 42.96
C ASP A 19 18.34 31.76 41.53
N THR A 20 18.49 30.64 40.80
CA THR A 20 17.95 30.46 39.46
C THR A 20 16.42 30.41 39.48
N ALA A 21 15.83 29.67 40.43
CA ALA A 21 14.38 29.62 40.62
C ALA A 21 13.80 30.99 40.96
N ALA A 22 14.44 31.72 41.88
CA ALA A 22 14.06 33.07 42.24
C ALA A 22 14.09 34.02 41.03
N GLY A 23 15.11 33.90 40.16
CA GLY A 23 15.20 34.67 38.92
C GLY A 23 14.07 34.38 37.92
N VAL A 24 13.72 33.11 37.72
CA VAL A 24 12.61 32.69 36.84
C VAL A 24 11.27 33.20 37.37
N ILE A 25 11.02 33.03 38.67
CA ILE A 25 9.81 33.53 39.34
C ILE A 25 9.70 35.04 39.19
N SER A 26 10.78 35.78 39.48
CA SER A 26 10.80 37.24 39.38
C SER A 26 10.50 37.73 37.97
N ARG A 27 11.07 37.09 36.94
CA ARG A 27 10.83 37.46 35.54
C ARG A 27 9.40 37.14 35.09
N ALA A 28 8.83 35.99 35.51
CA ALA A 28 7.44 35.64 35.23
C ALA A 28 6.47 36.65 35.88
N MET A 29 6.73 37.06 37.12
CA MET A 29 5.95 38.09 37.80
C MET A 29 6.03 39.46 37.09
N GLN A 30 7.21 39.84 36.59
CA GLN A 30 7.38 41.08 35.79
C GLN A 30 6.61 41.04 34.47
N GLN A 31 6.36 39.85 33.92
CA GLN A 31 5.52 39.65 32.73
C GLN A 31 4.02 39.56 33.04
N GLY A 32 3.61 39.80 34.29
CA GLY A 32 2.20 39.77 34.71
C GLY A 32 1.65 38.37 34.97
N CYS A 33 2.49 37.33 35.02
CA CYS A 33 2.06 35.99 35.41
C CYS A 33 1.84 35.95 36.93
N THR A 34 0.58 36.04 37.38
CA THR A 34 0.21 35.99 38.80
C THR A 34 -0.41 34.66 39.24
N LEU A 35 -0.74 33.79 38.28
CA LEU A 35 -1.38 32.50 38.56
C LEU A 35 -0.36 31.43 38.99
N PRO A 36 -0.61 30.72 40.10
CA PRO A 36 0.25 29.62 40.57
C PRO A 36 0.57 28.57 39.49
N ALA A 37 -0.38 28.31 38.58
CA ALA A 37 -0.19 27.39 37.46
C ALA A 37 0.85 27.89 36.43
N ALA A 38 0.88 29.19 36.13
CA ALA A 38 1.86 29.77 35.20
C ALA A 38 3.27 29.74 35.80
N LEU A 39 3.38 29.95 37.12
CA LEU A 39 4.64 29.86 37.84
C LEU A 39 5.17 28.42 37.92
N ALA A 40 4.27 27.45 38.16
CA ALA A 40 4.60 26.03 38.14
C ALA A 40 5.08 25.59 36.75
N ASN A 41 4.39 26.01 35.68
CA ASN A 41 4.82 25.76 34.30
C ASN A 41 6.19 26.40 34.01
N ALA A 42 6.46 27.61 34.51
CA ALA A 42 7.76 28.27 34.34
C ALA A 42 8.90 27.54 35.07
N LEU A 43 8.65 27.04 36.30
CA LEU A 43 9.64 26.27 37.08
C LEU A 43 9.89 24.87 36.49
N ASP A 44 8.86 24.21 35.98
CA ASP A 44 8.98 22.92 35.30
C ASP A 44 9.68 23.08 33.94
N SER A 45 9.37 24.16 33.20
CA SER A 45 10.09 24.54 31.96
C SER A 45 11.56 24.84 32.22
N ALA A 46 11.89 25.44 33.37
CA ALA A 46 13.27 25.68 33.79
C ALA A 46 13.98 24.41 34.32
N ARG A 47 13.30 23.25 34.34
CA ARG A 47 13.80 21.96 34.87
C ARG A 47 14.28 22.02 36.32
N LEU A 48 13.80 22.98 37.10
CA LEU A 48 14.26 23.21 38.47
C LEU A 48 13.67 22.21 39.47
N LEU A 49 12.61 21.50 39.09
CA LEU A 49 11.93 20.51 39.92
C LEU A 49 12.35 19.07 39.62
N GLN A 50 13.08 18.83 38.52
CA GLN A 50 13.50 17.50 38.11
C GLN A 50 14.92 17.22 38.61
N SER A 51 15.17 15.99 39.07
CA SER A 51 16.54 15.58 39.38
C SER A 51 17.40 15.61 38.10
N PRO A 52 18.72 15.79 38.20
CA PRO A 52 19.62 15.75 37.05
C PRO A 52 19.46 14.47 36.21
N GLU A 53 19.17 13.33 36.86
CA GLU A 53 18.91 12.06 36.21
C GLU A 53 17.62 12.10 35.39
N THR A 54 16.53 12.64 35.95
CA THR A 54 15.26 12.83 35.23
C THR A 54 15.43 13.79 34.06
N ALA A 55 16.14 14.90 34.25
CA ALA A 55 16.40 15.87 33.18
C ALA A 55 17.23 15.25 32.03
N ALA A 56 18.22 14.41 32.36
CA ALA A 56 19.01 13.69 31.37
C ALA A 56 18.18 12.62 30.63
N ALA A 57 17.31 11.89 31.34
CA ALA A 57 16.41 10.91 30.73
C ALA A 57 15.42 11.58 29.77
N MET A 58 14.81 12.70 30.17
CA MET A 58 13.91 13.47 29.31
C MET A 58 14.62 14.06 28.10
N GLN A 59 15.91 14.43 28.23
CA GLN A 59 16.68 14.87 27.08
C GLN A 59 16.91 13.72 26.09
N ARG A 60 17.32 12.53 26.58
CA ARG A 60 17.50 11.36 25.71
C ARG A 60 16.23 11.00 24.96
N LEU A 61 15.08 10.97 25.65
CA LEU A 61 13.80 10.69 25.00
C LEU A 61 13.45 11.70 23.89
N ARG A 62 13.80 12.98 24.07
CA ARG A 62 13.59 14.00 23.02
C ARG A 62 14.54 13.80 21.84
N ASP A 63 15.79 13.46 22.12
CA ASP A 63 16.78 13.18 21.08
C ASP A 63 16.38 11.92 20.29
N ASP A 64 15.92 10.87 20.98
CA ASP A 64 15.39 9.64 20.39
C ASP A 64 14.12 9.90 19.56
N GLN A 65 13.20 10.72 20.08
CA GLN A 65 12.00 11.11 19.34
C GLN A 65 12.34 11.89 18.07
N ALA A 66 13.26 12.86 18.15
CA ALA A 66 13.69 13.63 16.99
C ALA A 66 14.38 12.74 15.93
N ALA A 67 15.14 11.73 16.36
CA ALA A 67 15.74 10.75 15.46
C ALA A 67 14.67 9.87 14.78
N ASN A 68 13.68 9.39 15.53
CA ASN A 68 12.57 8.62 15.00
C ASN A 68 11.72 9.43 14.02
N ASP A 69 11.42 10.69 14.33
CA ASP A 69 10.65 11.59 13.46
C ASP A 69 11.39 11.77 12.12
N HIS A 70 12.72 11.96 12.16
CA HIS A 70 13.54 12.06 10.95
C HIS A 70 13.58 10.76 10.13
N GLU A 71 13.67 9.60 10.79
CA GLU A 71 13.62 8.29 10.13
C GLU A 71 12.26 8.06 9.47
N TYR A 72 11.18 8.43 10.15
CA TYR A 72 9.82 8.33 9.64
C TYR A 72 9.63 9.20 8.39
N GLU A 73 10.03 10.47 8.44
CA GLU A 73 9.98 11.38 7.28
C GLU A 73 10.77 10.81 6.09
N THR A 74 11.96 10.27 6.35
CA THR A 74 12.79 9.63 5.33
C THR A 74 12.11 8.40 4.72
N ALA A 75 11.50 7.56 5.55
CA ALA A 75 10.77 6.37 5.12
C ALA A 75 9.54 6.75 4.28
N THR A 76 8.76 7.74 4.71
CA THR A 76 7.61 8.27 3.97
C THR A 76 8.02 8.81 2.60
N ALA A 77 9.10 9.60 2.53
CA ALA A 77 9.62 10.11 1.27
C ALA A 77 10.06 8.97 0.33
N ARG A 78 10.69 7.91 0.88
CA ARG A 78 11.09 6.73 0.11
C ARG A 78 9.89 5.93 -0.40
N ILE A 79 8.85 5.76 0.41
CA ILE A 79 7.60 5.09 0.00
C ILE A 79 6.95 5.88 -1.15
N ALA A 80 6.80 7.19 -1.02
CA ALA A 80 6.24 8.03 -2.07
C ALA A 80 7.03 7.95 -3.39
N ALA A 81 8.37 7.89 -3.31
CA ALA A 81 9.21 7.70 -4.48
C ALA A 81 9.03 6.32 -5.15
N LEU A 82 8.88 5.26 -4.35
CA LEU A 82 8.63 3.90 -4.86
C LEU A 82 7.24 3.75 -5.47
N GLU A 83 6.21 4.32 -4.83
CA GLU A 83 4.84 4.35 -5.37
C GLU A 83 4.80 5.05 -6.72
N LYS A 84 5.44 6.22 -6.83
CA LYS A 84 5.57 6.94 -8.10
C LYS A 84 6.24 6.06 -9.18
N ALA A 85 7.36 5.43 -8.85
CA ALA A 85 8.07 4.56 -9.79
C ALA A 85 7.24 3.33 -10.20
N ALA A 86 6.46 2.76 -9.28
CA ALA A 86 5.56 1.64 -9.57
C ALA A 86 4.42 2.05 -10.51
N VAL A 87 3.83 3.24 -10.32
CA VAL A 87 2.80 3.80 -11.21
C VAL A 87 3.37 4.06 -12.61
N GLU A 88 4.54 4.68 -12.71
CA GLU A 88 5.22 4.91 -14.00
C GLU A 88 5.56 3.57 -14.70
N GLY A 89 6.05 2.58 -13.95
CA GLY A 89 6.32 1.23 -14.46
C GLY A 89 5.05 0.53 -14.95
N ARG A 90 3.94 0.65 -14.21
CA ARG A 90 2.63 0.11 -14.60
C ARG A 90 2.14 0.72 -15.92
N ALA A 91 2.20 2.04 -16.04
CA ALA A 91 1.79 2.75 -17.25
C ALA A 91 2.64 2.35 -18.47
N ALA A 92 3.97 2.27 -18.31
CA ALA A 92 4.87 1.85 -19.38
C ALA A 92 4.60 0.40 -19.83
N LEU A 93 4.37 -0.51 -18.89
CA LEU A 93 4.11 -1.91 -19.18
C LEU A 93 2.72 -2.13 -19.79
N ALA A 94 1.72 -1.37 -19.35
CA ALA A 94 0.39 -1.37 -19.96
C ALA A 94 0.46 -0.91 -21.43
N SER A 95 1.22 0.15 -21.73
CA SER A 95 1.46 0.59 -23.11
C SER A 95 2.14 -0.50 -23.93
N PHE A 96 3.17 -1.16 -23.39
CA PHE A 96 3.85 -2.27 -24.06
C PHE A 96 2.89 -3.43 -24.38
N CYS A 97 2.05 -3.83 -23.42
CA CYS A 97 1.06 -4.89 -23.62
C CYS A 97 -0.03 -4.50 -24.63
N HIS A 98 -0.30 -3.21 -24.81
CA HIS A 98 -1.22 -2.73 -25.83
C HIS A 98 -0.62 -2.84 -27.24
N ASP A 99 0.65 -2.43 -27.40
CA ASP A 99 1.33 -2.41 -28.70
C ASP A 99 1.75 -3.82 -29.18
N HIS A 100 1.81 -4.80 -28.28
CA HIS A 100 2.18 -6.18 -28.58
C HIS A 100 1.00 -7.15 -28.38
N PRO A 101 0.48 -7.78 -29.45
CA PRO A 101 -0.65 -8.72 -29.36
C PRO A 101 -0.37 -9.96 -28.50
N ASP A 102 0.90 -10.32 -28.35
CA ASP A 102 1.38 -11.39 -27.45
C ASP A 102 2.61 -10.87 -26.69
N PRO A 103 2.42 -10.12 -25.59
CA PRO A 103 3.53 -9.57 -24.81
C PRO A 103 4.22 -10.65 -23.95
N GLY A 104 3.72 -11.89 -23.99
CA GLY A 104 4.17 -13.00 -23.17
C GLY A 104 3.66 -12.94 -21.74
N THR A 105 3.59 -14.11 -21.10
CA THR A 105 3.09 -14.29 -19.73
C THR A 105 3.92 -13.54 -18.68
N ALA A 106 5.20 -13.29 -18.94
CA ALA A 106 6.08 -12.54 -18.03
C ALA A 106 5.70 -11.05 -17.94
N ALA A 107 5.39 -10.40 -19.08
CA ALA A 107 4.97 -9.01 -19.11
C ALA A 107 3.61 -8.84 -18.43
N LEU A 108 2.68 -9.77 -18.71
CA LEU A 108 1.36 -9.80 -18.08
C LEU A 108 1.45 -10.04 -16.56
N GLY A 109 2.30 -10.96 -16.12
CA GLY A 109 2.54 -11.22 -14.70
C GLY A 109 3.16 -10.02 -13.98
N ALA A 110 4.11 -9.33 -14.62
CA ALA A 110 4.70 -8.11 -14.07
C ALA A 110 3.68 -6.97 -13.94
N LEU A 111 2.78 -6.82 -14.93
CA LEU A 111 1.71 -5.82 -14.89
C LEU A 111 0.75 -6.11 -13.74
N TYR A 112 0.36 -7.39 -13.58
CA TYR A 112 -0.48 -7.82 -12.47
C TYR A 112 0.15 -7.52 -11.10
N LEU A 113 1.43 -7.85 -10.91
CA LEU A 113 2.13 -7.57 -9.65
C LEU A 113 2.24 -6.07 -9.37
N LEU A 114 2.52 -5.25 -10.39
CA LEU A 114 2.56 -3.80 -10.25
C LEU A 114 1.18 -3.22 -9.92
N GLN A 115 0.11 -3.76 -10.51
CA GLN A 115 -1.26 -3.38 -10.20
C GLN A 115 -1.61 -3.71 -8.73
N GLN A 116 -1.24 -4.89 -8.23
CA GLN A 116 -1.45 -5.27 -6.83
C GLN A 116 -0.66 -4.37 -5.87
N ALA A 117 0.59 -4.05 -6.20
CA ALA A 117 1.43 -3.16 -5.40
C ALA A 117 0.93 -1.71 -5.36
N THR A 118 0.04 -1.32 -6.28
CA THR A 118 -0.47 0.06 -6.43
C THR A 118 -1.99 0.14 -6.26
N HIS A 119 -2.64 -0.88 -5.68
CA HIS A 119 -4.09 -1.00 -5.57
C HIS A 119 -4.77 0.13 -4.77
N GLY A 120 -4.04 0.81 -3.88
CA GLY A 120 -4.52 1.99 -3.14
C GLY A 120 -4.39 3.32 -3.90
N THR A 121 -3.75 3.33 -5.07
CA THR A 121 -3.64 4.53 -5.90
C THR A 121 -4.85 4.60 -6.83
N PRO A 122 -5.66 5.67 -6.77
CA PRO A 122 -6.81 5.79 -7.65
C PRO A 122 -6.37 5.72 -9.12
N MET A 123 -7.07 4.93 -9.93
CA MET A 123 -6.87 4.91 -11.38
C MET A 123 -7.04 6.31 -11.94
N GLN A 124 -6.21 6.67 -12.92
CA GLN A 124 -6.36 7.98 -13.55
C GLN A 124 -7.63 8.02 -14.42
N PRO A 125 -8.28 9.19 -14.56
CA PRO A 125 -9.41 9.35 -15.48
C PRO A 125 -8.99 8.95 -16.90
N GLY A 126 -9.66 7.94 -17.48
CA GLY A 126 -9.36 7.42 -18.81
C GLY A 126 -8.43 6.19 -18.85
N GLU A 127 -7.95 5.70 -17.70
CA GLU A 127 -7.25 4.41 -17.61
C GLU A 127 -8.26 3.28 -17.84
N THR A 128 -8.03 2.43 -18.85
CA THR A 128 -8.92 1.31 -19.16
C THR A 128 -8.81 0.25 -18.07
N VAL A 129 -9.94 -0.13 -17.48
CA VAL A 129 -10.01 -1.26 -16.54
C VAL A 129 -9.55 -2.53 -17.28
N PRO A 130 -8.58 -3.29 -16.74
CA PRO A 130 -8.16 -4.54 -17.36
C PRO A 130 -9.35 -5.49 -17.48
N LYS A 131 -9.62 -5.99 -18.69
CA LYS A 131 -10.56 -7.07 -18.92
C LYS A 131 -9.86 -8.41 -18.69
N PHE A 132 -10.50 -9.28 -17.92
CA PHE A 132 -10.11 -10.69 -17.81
C PHE A 132 -11.10 -11.52 -18.60
N TYR A 133 -10.69 -12.73 -18.97
CA TYR A 133 -11.54 -13.65 -19.71
C TYR A 133 -11.62 -14.94 -18.90
N GLN A 134 -12.82 -15.32 -18.51
CA GLN A 134 -13.06 -16.59 -17.84
C GLN A 134 -13.43 -17.64 -18.88
N ALA A 135 -12.65 -18.72 -18.95
CA ALA A 135 -13.03 -19.91 -19.69
C ALA A 135 -13.83 -20.83 -18.76
N SER A 136 -14.98 -21.30 -19.22
CA SER A 136 -15.80 -22.30 -18.55
C SER A 136 -16.28 -23.38 -19.51
N HIS A 137 -16.64 -24.54 -18.95
CA HIS A 137 -17.40 -25.58 -19.62
C HIS A 137 -18.65 -25.87 -18.79
N GLU A 138 -19.82 -25.58 -19.35
CA GLU A 138 -21.08 -25.53 -18.62
C GLU A 138 -20.97 -24.61 -17.38
N SER A 139 -21.05 -25.19 -16.17
CA SER A 139 -20.91 -24.47 -14.89
C SER A 139 -19.50 -24.53 -14.28
N ILE A 140 -18.55 -25.21 -14.94
CA ILE A 140 -17.20 -25.44 -14.41
C ILE A 140 -16.25 -24.38 -14.93
N VAL A 141 -15.67 -23.57 -14.03
CA VAL A 141 -14.60 -22.63 -14.37
C VAL A 141 -13.29 -23.38 -14.64
N MET A 142 -12.76 -23.24 -15.84
CA MET A 142 -11.53 -23.90 -16.28
C MET A 142 -10.28 -23.04 -16.05
N GLY A 143 -10.43 -21.71 -16.13
CA GLY A 143 -9.34 -20.79 -15.87
C GLY A 143 -9.68 -19.33 -16.13
N LEU A 144 -8.78 -18.44 -15.69
CA LEU A 144 -8.81 -17.01 -15.95
C LEU A 144 -7.63 -16.60 -16.83
N TYR A 145 -7.91 -15.79 -17.85
CA TYR A 145 -6.98 -15.35 -18.86
C TYR A 145 -7.00 -13.84 -18.99
N ILE A 146 -5.94 -13.31 -19.56
CA ILE A 146 -5.79 -11.86 -19.78
C ILE A 146 -6.16 -11.49 -21.22
N THR A 147 -6.28 -12.47 -22.11
CA THR A 147 -6.75 -12.28 -23.49
C THR A 147 -7.82 -13.31 -23.84
N ALA A 148 -8.80 -12.90 -24.66
CA ALA A 148 -9.83 -13.80 -25.18
C ALA A 148 -9.22 -14.94 -25.99
N ALA A 149 -8.18 -14.65 -26.77
CA ALA A 149 -7.53 -15.63 -27.64
C ALA A 149 -6.91 -16.80 -26.85
N GLU A 150 -6.28 -16.55 -25.69
CA GLU A 150 -5.74 -17.62 -24.86
C GLU A 150 -6.85 -18.44 -24.19
N ALA A 151 -7.91 -17.77 -23.71
CA ALA A 151 -9.08 -18.45 -23.15
C ALA A 151 -9.73 -19.37 -24.19
N ARG A 152 -10.00 -18.85 -25.39
CA ARG A 152 -10.56 -19.59 -26.52
C ARG A 152 -9.68 -20.77 -26.93
N ARG A 153 -8.35 -20.55 -27.01
CA ARG A 153 -7.39 -21.61 -27.33
C ARG A 153 -7.41 -22.75 -26.30
N HIS A 154 -7.57 -22.44 -25.01
CA HIS A 154 -7.71 -23.48 -23.99
C HIS A 154 -8.97 -24.32 -24.25
N CYS A 155 -10.13 -23.67 -24.40
CA CYS A 155 -11.39 -24.36 -24.68
C CYS A 155 -11.31 -25.23 -25.94
N GLU A 156 -10.75 -24.71 -27.03
CA GLU A 156 -10.57 -25.48 -28.26
C GLU A 156 -9.61 -26.66 -28.09
N THR A 157 -8.58 -26.53 -27.25
CA THR A 157 -7.63 -27.62 -26.99
C THR A 157 -8.30 -28.77 -26.27
N GLU A 158 -9.10 -28.48 -25.24
CA GLU A 158 -9.88 -29.50 -24.53
C GLU A 158 -10.95 -30.10 -25.45
N MET A 159 -11.66 -29.30 -26.24
CA MET A 159 -12.65 -29.80 -27.20
C MET A 159 -12.04 -30.73 -28.27
N ARG A 160 -10.86 -30.38 -28.81
CA ARG A 160 -10.15 -31.24 -29.79
C ARG A 160 -9.65 -32.54 -29.18
N ARG A 161 -9.44 -32.58 -27.86
CA ARG A 161 -9.06 -33.80 -27.14
C ARG A 161 -10.22 -34.79 -27.09
N ASP A 162 -11.43 -34.28 -26.85
CA ASP A 162 -12.63 -35.10 -26.79
C ASP A 162 -13.11 -35.52 -28.19
N ILE A 163 -13.01 -34.60 -29.15
CA ILE A 163 -13.49 -34.82 -30.52
C ILE A 163 -12.42 -34.38 -31.54
N PRO A 164 -11.42 -35.24 -31.79
CA PRO A 164 -10.36 -34.94 -32.75
C PRO A 164 -10.92 -34.70 -34.16
N GLY A 165 -10.51 -33.58 -34.77
CA GLY A 165 -10.87 -33.24 -36.14
C GLY A 165 -12.21 -32.51 -36.31
N ALA A 166 -12.90 -32.18 -35.22
CA ALA A 166 -14.06 -31.28 -35.29
C ALA A 166 -13.66 -29.91 -35.86
N SER A 167 -14.53 -29.34 -36.70
CA SER A 167 -14.44 -27.94 -37.09
C SER A 167 -15.05 -27.10 -35.98
N LEU A 168 -14.30 -26.14 -35.47
CA LEU A 168 -14.68 -25.31 -34.33
C LEU A 168 -14.85 -23.86 -34.78
N ASP A 169 -15.87 -23.19 -34.28
CA ASP A 169 -16.09 -21.75 -34.46
C ASP A 169 -16.56 -21.10 -33.15
N TRP A 170 -16.40 -19.78 -33.04
CA TRP A 170 -16.86 -19.00 -31.89
C TRP A 170 -17.99 -18.08 -32.31
N ILE A 171 -19.12 -18.19 -31.62
CA ILE A 171 -20.24 -17.26 -31.75
C ILE A 171 -20.15 -16.30 -30.57
N GLU A 172 -19.94 -15.02 -30.84
CA GLU A 172 -19.84 -13.96 -29.83
C GLU A 172 -21.13 -13.15 -29.80
N ASP A 173 -21.70 -12.98 -28.61
CA ASP A 173 -22.80 -12.06 -28.37
C ASP A 173 -22.22 -10.71 -27.89
N ASP A 174 -22.42 -9.69 -28.74
CA ASP A 174 -21.92 -8.34 -28.48
C ASP A 174 -22.61 -7.69 -27.26
N GLU A 175 -23.77 -8.18 -26.81
CA GLU A 175 -24.54 -7.58 -25.71
C GLU A 175 -23.99 -7.93 -24.32
N ASP A 176 -23.49 -9.15 -24.13
CA ASP A 176 -23.02 -9.64 -22.82
C ASP A 176 -21.51 -9.94 -22.78
N GLY A 177 -20.82 -9.86 -23.93
CA GLY A 177 -19.39 -10.17 -24.03
C GLY A 177 -19.08 -11.64 -23.77
N VAL A 178 -20.05 -12.51 -24.04
CA VAL A 178 -19.93 -13.96 -23.94
C VAL A 178 -19.69 -14.54 -25.32
N ALA A 179 -18.64 -15.32 -25.46
CA ALA A 179 -18.36 -16.11 -26.65
C ALA A 179 -18.60 -17.59 -26.37
N GLU A 180 -19.44 -18.25 -27.15
CA GLU A 180 -19.72 -19.68 -27.07
C GLU A 180 -19.00 -20.44 -28.20
N LEU A 181 -18.34 -21.55 -27.85
CA LEU A 181 -17.72 -22.44 -28.82
C LEU A 181 -18.76 -23.39 -29.40
N VAL A 182 -18.83 -23.41 -30.72
CA VAL A 182 -19.67 -24.33 -31.48
C VAL A 182 -18.80 -25.30 -32.27
N ALA A 183 -19.29 -26.52 -32.44
CA ALA A 183 -18.62 -27.55 -33.22
C ALA A 183 -19.53 -28.04 -34.34
N ALA A 184 -19.00 -28.07 -35.56
CA ALA A 184 -19.70 -28.64 -36.71
C ALA A 184 -19.45 -30.15 -36.80
N PHE A 185 -20.54 -30.91 -36.81
CA PHE A 185 -20.56 -32.35 -37.02
C PHE A 185 -21.32 -32.64 -38.31
N SER A 186 -20.62 -33.14 -39.32
CA SER A 186 -21.18 -33.35 -40.67
C SER A 186 -21.76 -32.05 -41.26
N GLU A 187 -23.07 -31.83 -41.16
CA GLU A 187 -23.78 -30.65 -41.66
C GLU A 187 -24.45 -29.81 -40.55
N ASP A 188 -24.41 -30.24 -39.28
CA ASP A 188 -25.03 -29.55 -38.16
C ASP A 188 -23.97 -28.89 -37.26
N GLU A 189 -24.17 -27.63 -36.94
CA GLU A 189 -23.42 -26.91 -35.91
C GLU A 189 -24.13 -27.02 -34.55
N ARG A 190 -23.40 -27.37 -33.50
CA ARG A 190 -23.96 -27.53 -32.15
C ARG A 190 -23.12 -26.83 -31.09
N PRO A 191 -23.74 -26.22 -30.08
CA PRO A 191 -23.04 -25.68 -28.93
C PRO A 191 -22.29 -26.79 -28.19
N THR A 192 -21.06 -26.50 -27.81
CA THR A 192 -20.19 -27.45 -27.09
C THR A 192 -20.30 -27.32 -25.57
N GLY A 193 -20.91 -26.23 -25.09
CA GLY A 193 -20.95 -25.85 -23.68
C GLY A 193 -19.69 -25.12 -23.20
N TYR A 194 -18.65 -24.96 -24.04
CA TYR A 194 -17.51 -24.13 -23.70
C TYR A 194 -17.84 -22.65 -23.94
N VAL A 195 -17.56 -21.83 -22.94
CA VAL A 195 -17.88 -20.40 -22.94
C VAL A 195 -16.66 -19.61 -22.50
N VAL A 196 -16.45 -18.44 -23.13
CA VAL A 196 -15.48 -17.44 -22.72
C VAL A 196 -16.22 -16.15 -22.40
N THR A 197 -16.21 -15.75 -21.13
CA THR A 197 -16.88 -14.53 -20.66
C THR A 197 -15.87 -13.44 -20.38
N ALA A 198 -16.07 -12.25 -20.94
CA ALA A 198 -15.32 -11.05 -20.56
C ALA A 198 -15.76 -10.58 -19.16
N LEU A 199 -14.82 -10.50 -18.23
CA LEU A 199 -15.00 -9.99 -16.89
C LEU A 199 -14.36 -8.61 -16.77
N GLU A 200 -15.15 -7.62 -16.39
CA GLU A 200 -14.66 -6.31 -15.98
C GLU A 200 -14.41 -6.30 -14.47
N VAL A 201 -13.20 -5.93 -14.06
CA VAL A 201 -12.90 -5.74 -12.63
C VAL A 201 -13.48 -4.41 -12.20
N THR A 202 -14.74 -4.42 -11.78
CA THR A 202 -15.29 -3.29 -11.06
C THR A 202 -14.69 -3.28 -9.65
N SER A 203 -14.39 -2.09 -9.12
CA SER A 203 -13.87 -1.92 -7.76
C SER A 203 -14.90 -2.25 -6.68
N ASP A 204 -16.15 -2.49 -7.09
CA ASP A 204 -17.27 -2.69 -6.18
C ASP A 204 -17.42 -4.19 -5.90
N TYR A 205 -17.22 -4.57 -4.64
CA TYR A 205 -17.45 -5.93 -4.17
C TYR A 205 -18.91 -6.33 -4.41
N HIS A 206 -19.13 -7.35 -5.23
CA HIS A 206 -20.46 -7.86 -5.53
C HIS A 206 -20.85 -8.95 -4.51
N GLU A 207 -21.54 -8.56 -3.43
CA GLU A 207 -22.13 -9.49 -2.46
C GLU A 207 -23.18 -10.38 -3.16
N GLY A 208 -22.78 -11.57 -3.61
CA GLY A 208 -23.74 -12.49 -4.25
C GLY A 208 -23.18 -13.79 -4.82
N VAL A 209 -21.85 -13.93 -4.91
CA VAL A 209 -21.22 -15.06 -5.61
C VAL A 209 -20.77 -16.20 -4.67
N ASP A 210 -20.81 -16.00 -3.36
CA ASP A 210 -20.45 -17.02 -2.34
C ASP A 210 -21.62 -17.95 -1.96
N LYS A 211 -22.29 -18.56 -2.94
CA LYS A 211 -23.35 -19.56 -2.67
C LYS A 211 -22.98 -20.96 -3.11
#